data_AF-A0A3N5KMY1-F1
#
_entry.id   AF-A0A3N5KMY1-F1
#
_cell.length_a   1.000
_cell.length_b   1.000
_cell.length_c   1.000
_cell.angle_alpha   90.00
_cell.angle_beta   90.00
_cell.angle_gamma   90.00
#
_symmetry.space_group_name_H-M   'P 1'
#
loop_
_entity.id
_entity.type
_entity.pdbx_description
1 polymer ?
#
loop_
_entity_poly.entity_id
_entity_poly.type
_entity_poly.pdbx_seq_one_letter_code
_entity_poly.pdbx_strand_id
1 'polypeptide(L)' 'MNDLLLLHGALGTKFQFNELKNVLNDHFKVHSINFSGHGGEPIPGEPFSMELFACDVLKWMDANRIDKINIFGH' A
#
# COMPACT_ATOMS: atom_id res chain seq x y z
N MET A 1 6.58 7.02 16.51
CA MET A 1 5.35 7.11 15.68
C MET A 1 5.03 5.73 15.16
N ASN A 2 3.74 5.40 15.06
CA ASN A 2 3.33 4.12 14.46
C ASN A 2 3.39 4.23 12.92
N ASP A 3 3.71 3.13 12.25
CA ASP A 3 3.59 3.04 10.80
C ASP A 3 2.11 2.92 10.39
N LEU A 4 1.75 3.59 9.29
CA LEU A 4 0.44 3.54 8.65
C LEU A 4 0.62 3.27 7.16
N LEU A 5 0.00 2.21 6.65
CA LEU A 5 -0.04 1.89 5.23
C LEU A 5 -1.38 2.29 4.63
N LEU A 6 -1.32 3.14 3.61
CA LEU A 6 -2.47 3.56 2.81
C LEU A 6 -2.58 2.69 1.56
N LEU A 7 -3.74 2.05 1.36
CA LEU A 7 -4.02 1.14 0.26
C LEU A 7 -5.12 1.73 -0.64
N HIS A 8 -4.84 1.83 -1.94
CA HIS A 8 -5.77 2.40 -2.92
C HIS A 8 -6.78 1.37 -3.39
N GLY A 9 -7.92 1.83 -3.89
CA GLY A 9 -8.94 0.96 -4.48
C GLY A 9 -8.65 0.56 -5.92
N ALA A 10 -9.61 -0.11 -6.55
CA ALA A 10 -9.54 -0.50 -7.96
C ALA A 10 -9.29 0.71 -8.86
N LEU A 11 -8.46 0.52 -9.91
CA LEU A 11 -8.04 1.57 -10.86
C LEU A 11 -7.25 2.73 -10.22
N GLY A 12 -6.96 2.66 -8.92
CA GLY A 12 -6.20 3.65 -8.17
C GLY A 12 -4.69 3.46 -8.28
N THR A 13 -3.96 4.37 -7.64
CA THR A 13 -2.50 4.28 -7.46
C THR A 13 -2.12 4.92 -6.13
N LYS A 14 -0.91 4.63 -5.66
CA LYS A 14 -0.35 5.20 -4.43
C LYS A 14 -0.33 6.73 -4.40
N PHE A 15 -0.32 7.39 -5.56
CA PHE A 15 -0.26 8.85 -5.68
C PHE A 15 -1.54 9.56 -5.23
N GLN A 16 -2.69 8.85 -5.18
CA GLN A 16 -3.95 9.39 -4.66
C GLN A 16 -3.82 9.84 -3.20
N PHE A 17 -2.84 9.31 -2.47
CA PHE A 17 -2.61 9.62 -1.05
C PHE A 17 -1.55 10.69 -0.78
N ASN A 18 -0.98 11.35 -1.79
CA ASN A 18 0.10 12.32 -1.56
C ASN A 18 -0.31 13.43 -0.58
N GLU A 19 -1.49 14.03 -0.77
CA GLU A 19 -2.01 15.05 0.14
C GLU A 19 -2.31 14.49 1.54
N LEU A 20 -2.91 13.30 1.61
CA LEU A 20 -3.24 12.67 2.89
C LEU A 20 -1.98 12.32 3.70
N LYS A 21 -0.91 11.88 3.03
CA LYS A 21 0.40 11.67 3.67
C LYS A 21 0.91 12.93 4.33
N ASN A 22 0.86 14.06 3.62
CA ASN A 22 1.35 15.34 4.14
C ASN A 22 0.61 15.75 5.42
N VAL A 23 -0.72 15.57 5.46
CA VAL A 23 -1.54 15.88 6.63
C VAL A 23 -1.28 14.93 7.80
N LEU A 24 -0.96 13.66 7.53
CA LEU A 24 -0.78 12.63 8.56
C LEU A 24 0.66 12.47 9.05
N ASN A 25 1.64 13.11 8.40
CA ASN A 25 3.07 12.95 8.71
C ASN A 25 3.46 13.38 10.13
N ASP A 26 2.67 14.22 10.80
CA ASP A 26 2.94 14.61 12.20
C ASP A 26 2.52 13.52 13.21
N HIS A 27 1.69 12.57 12.79
CA HIS A 27 1.12 11.53 13.66
C HIS A 27 1.63 10.11 13.35
N PHE A 28 1.88 9.83 12.07
CA PHE A 28 2.26 8.51 11.58
C PHE A 28 3.45 8.57 10.66
N LYS A 29 4.22 7.47 10.61
CA LYS A 29 5.14 7.25 9.50
C LYS A 29 4.32 6.66 8.36
N VAL A 30 3.93 7.51 7.40
CA VAL A 30 2.94 7.15 6.39
C VAL A 30 3.59 6.52 5.17
N HIS A 31 3.09 5.35 4.79
CA HIS A 31 3.51 4.59 3.63
C HIS A 31 2.35 4.41 2.66
N SER A 32 2.67 4.13 1.40
CA SER A 32 1.67 3.68 0.42
C SER A 32 2.37 2.88 -0.66
N ILE A 33 1.70 1.84 -1.15
CA ILE A 33 2.19 0.99 -2.23
C ILE A 33 1.22 1.01 -3.40
N ASN A 34 1.71 0.61 -4.56
CA ASN A 34 0.84 0.19 -5.65
C ASN A 34 0.60 -1.31 -5.51
N PHE A 35 -0.62 -1.75 -5.80
CA PHE A 35 -0.88 -3.17 -6.02
C PHE A 35 -0.35 -3.65 -7.37
N SER A 36 -0.12 -4.96 -7.49
CA SER A 36 0.20 -5.61 -8.76
C SER A 36 -0.75 -5.16 -9.88
N GLY A 37 -0.19 -4.84 -11.05
CA GLY A 37 -0.93 -4.32 -12.20
C GLY A 37 -1.43 -2.88 -12.09
N HIS A 38 -1.10 -2.13 -11.03
CA HIS A 38 -1.54 -0.74 -10.83
C HIS A 38 -0.36 0.23 -10.72
N GLY A 39 -0.57 1.49 -11.06
CA GLY A 39 0.39 2.57 -10.82
C GLY A 39 1.78 2.37 -11.44
N GLY A 40 1.86 1.61 -12.53
CA GLY A 40 3.10 1.26 -13.23
C GLY A 40 3.71 -0.08 -12.84
N GLU A 41 3.14 -0.79 -11.85
CA GLU A 41 3.55 -2.15 -11.53
C GLU A 41 3.17 -3.12 -12.65
N PRO A 42 3.98 -4.17 -12.92
CA PRO A 42 3.68 -5.16 -13.94
C PRO A 42 2.31 -5.82 -13.73
N ILE A 43 1.61 -6.10 -14.83
CA ILE A 43 0.40 -6.91 -14.81
C ILE A 43 0.82 -8.36 -14.44
N PRO A 44 0.22 -8.96 -13.40
CA PRO A 44 0.54 -10.32 -12.99
C PRO A 44 0.10 -11.33 -14.05
N GLY A 45 0.77 -12.49 -14.08
CA GLY A 45 0.38 -13.61 -14.95
C GLY A 45 -0.86 -14.37 -14.46
N GLU A 46 -1.35 -14.05 -13.26
CA GLU A 46 -2.54 -14.63 -12.64
C GLU A 46 -3.66 -13.59 -12.49
N PRO A 47 -4.94 -14.02 -12.39
CA PRO A 47 -6.05 -13.09 -12.17
C PRO A 47 -5.88 -12.26 -10.89
N PHE A 48 -6.39 -11.03 -10.91
CA PHE A 48 -6.47 -10.22 -9.69
C PHE A 48 -7.36 -10.90 -8.64
N SER A 49 -6.84 -11.00 -7.42
CA SER A 49 -7.52 -11.57 -6.27
C SER A 49 -7.14 -10.81 -4.99
N MET A 50 -7.94 -10.99 -3.93
CA MET A 50 -7.61 -10.40 -2.63
C MET A 50 -6.35 -11.02 -2.04
N GLU A 51 -6.10 -12.31 -2.30
CA GLU A 51 -4.91 -13.04 -1.86
C GLU A 51 -3.65 -12.49 -2.52
N LEU A 52 -3.71 -12.17 -3.83
CA LEU A 52 -2.61 -11.52 -4.55
C LEU A 52 -2.27 -10.18 -3.91
N PHE A 53 -3.26 -9.32 -3.69
CA PHE A 53 -3.03 -7.99 -3.13
C PHE A 53 -2.61 -8.02 -1.65
N ALA A 54 -3.11 -8.99 -0.88
CA ALA A 54 -2.62 -9.24 0.47
C ALA A 54 -1.16 -9.70 0.46
N CYS A 55 -0.76 -10.55 -0.49
CA CYS A 55 0.63 -10.93 -0.68
C CYS A 55 1.53 -9.75 -1.04
N ASP A 56 1.05 -8.79 -1.84
CA ASP A 56 1.79 -7.56 -2.15
C ASP A 56 2.09 -6.75 -0.88
N VAL A 57 1.11 -6.63 0.02
CA VAL A 57 1.29 -5.97 1.32
C VAL A 57 2.33 -6.69 2.17
N LEU A 58 2.20 -8.02 2.31
CA LEU A 58 3.12 -8.82 3.12
C LEU A 58 4.55 -8.78 2.58
N LYS A 59 4.74 -8.94 1.27
CA LYS A 59 6.06 -8.84 0.63
C LYS A 59 6.71 -7.47 0.85
N TRP A 60 5.91 -6.41 0.74
CA TRP A 60 6.42 -5.06 1.00
C TRP A 60 6.79 -4.87 2.48
N MET A 61 5.97 -5.38 3.41
CA MET A 61 6.27 -5.33 4.85
C MET A 61 7.56 -6.10 5.18
N ASP A 62 7.72 -7.31 4.66
CA ASP A 62 8.91 -8.15 4.84
C ASP A 62 10.17 -7.46 4.30
N ALA A 63 10.09 -6.90 3.10
CA ALA A 63 11.20 -6.17 2.48
C ALA A 63 11.63 -4.93 3.29
N ASN A 64 10.69 -4.32 4.02
CA ASN A 64 10.94 -3.17 4.89
C ASN A 64 11.16 -3.55 6.37
N ARG A 65 11.17 -4.85 6.70
CA ARG A 65 11.32 -5.39 8.06
C ARG A 65 10.28 -4.81 9.04
N ILE A 66 9.03 -4.79 8.61
CA ILE A 66 7.89 -4.28 9.40
C ILE A 66 7.05 -5.47 9.87
N ASP A 67 7.13 -5.79 11.17
CA ASP A 67 6.37 -6.92 11.75
C ASP A 67 4.87 -6.60 11.94
N LYS A 68 4.53 -5.32 12.13
CA LYS A 68 3.15 -4.87 12.38
C LYS A 68 2.95 -3.45 11.83
N ILE A 69 1.80 -3.21 11.22
CA ILE A 69 1.44 -1.91 10.67
C ILE A 69 -0.06 -1.62 10.86
N ASN A 70 -0.44 -0.35 10.93
CA ASN A 70 -1.85 0.06 10.82
C ASN A 70 -2.20 0.16 9.34
N ILE A 71 -3.42 -0.22 8.96
CA ILE A 71 -3.86 -0.20 7.55
C ILE A 71 -5.10 0.68 7.41
N PHE A 72 -5.11 1.52 6.39
CA PHE A 72 -6.29 2.24 5.90
C PHE A 72 -6.47 1.96 4.41
N GLY A 73 -7.65 1.47 4.01
CA GLY A 73 -8.00 1.17 2.62
C GLY A 73 -9.20 2.00 2.15
N HIS A 74 -9.20 2.40 0.87
CA HIS A 74 -10.28 3.14 0.20
C HIS A 74 -10.89 2.35 -0.94
#